data_AF-A0A803R0F2-F1
#
_entry.id   AF-A0A803R0F2-F1
#
_cell.length_a   1.000
_cell.length_b   1.000
_cell.length_c   1.000
_cell.angle_alpha   90.00
_cell.angle_beta   90.00
_cell.angle_gamma   90.00
#
_symmetry.space_group_name_H-M   'P 1'
#
loop_
_entity.id
_entity.type
_entity.pdbx_description
1 polymer ?
#
loop_
_entity_poly.entity_id
_entity_poly.type
_entity_poly.pdbx_seq_one_letter_code
_entity_poly.pdbx_strand_id
1 'polypeptide(L)' 'MPRVSEIFLVCGLFLSFFSGLALSAVVTLDSIEIYRTHELLKSVKPDVYFQCKGENRTHLPDVKKANELYEFRGEESWQV' A
#
# COMPACT_ATOMS: atom_id res chain seq x y z
N MET A 1 24.79 -15.78 -43.08
CA MET A 1 23.90 -16.03 -41.92
C MET A 1 23.96 -14.82 -40.97
N PRO A 2 23.15 -13.77 -41.19
CA PRO A 2 22.82 -12.80 -40.15
C PRO A 2 21.29 -12.61 -40.12
N ARG A 3 20.59 -13.31 -39.23
CA ARG A 3 19.15 -13.11 -39.04
C ARG A 3 18.78 -13.22 -37.57
N VAL A 4 19.44 -14.15 -36.86
CA VAL A 4 19.21 -14.42 -35.43
C VAL A 4 19.66 -13.24 -34.54
N SER A 5 20.82 -12.65 -34.81
CA SER A 5 21.38 -11.56 -33.97
C SER A 5 20.59 -10.25 -34.03
N GLU A 6 20.01 -9.91 -35.19
CA GLU A 6 19.18 -8.70 -35.31
C GLU A 6 17.86 -8.86 -34.56
N ILE A 7 17.24 -10.05 -34.62
CA ILE A 7 15.99 -10.32 -33.90
C ILE A 7 16.21 -10.18 -32.39
N PHE A 8 17.31 -10.72 -31.86
CA PHE A 8 17.64 -10.57 -30.44
C PHE A 8 17.89 -9.12 -30.03
N LEU A 9 18.56 -8.33 -30.86
CA LEU A 9 18.78 -6.90 -30.61
C LEU A 9 17.46 -6.11 -30.62
N VAL A 10 16.59 -6.38 -31.59
CA VAL A 10 15.27 -5.75 -31.68
C VAL A 10 14.40 -6.14 -30.49
N CYS A 11 14.39 -7.42 -30.08
CA CYS A 11 13.65 -7.87 -28.90
C CYS A 11 14.16 -7.26 -27.60
N GLY A 12 15.49 -7.15 -27.42
CA GLY A 12 16.09 -6.52 -26.24
C GLY A 12 15.75 -5.04 -26.12
N LEU A 13 15.77 -4.31 -27.25
CA LEU A 13 15.31 -2.92 -27.32
C LEU A 13 13.82 -2.81 -27.04
N PHE A 14 12.99 -3.71 -27.56
CA PHE A 14 11.55 -3.69 -27.31
C PHE A 14 11.26 -3.88 -25.82
N LEU A 15 11.88 -4.87 -25.17
CA LEU A 15 11.67 -5.17 -23.76
C LEU A 15 12.15 -4.05 -22.82
N SER A 16 13.19 -3.28 -23.19
CA SER A 16 13.63 -2.13 -22.39
C SER A 16 12.65 -0.95 -22.44
N PHE A 17 11.90 -0.79 -23.53
CA PHE A 17 10.81 0.20 -23.60
C PHE A 17 9.61 -0.15 -22.71
N PHE A 18 9.39 -1.43 -22.40
CA PHE A 18 8.36 -1.90 -21.47
C PHE A 18 8.84 -2.02 -20.01
N SER A 19 9.98 -1.41 -19.67
CA SER A 19 10.50 -1.37 -18.31
C SER A 19 9.54 -0.61 -17.37
N GLY A 20 8.55 -1.33 -16.86
CA GLY A 20 7.69 -0.90 -15.77
C GLY A 20 6.52 -0.02 -16.18
N LEU A 21 5.56 -0.57 -16.94
CA LEU A 21 4.17 -0.11 -16.83
C LEU A 21 3.67 -0.46 -15.43
N ALA A 22 4.00 0.37 -14.44
CA ALA A 22 3.41 0.29 -13.13
C ALA A 22 1.94 0.70 -13.27
N LEU A 23 1.05 -0.29 -13.37
CA LEU A 23 -0.38 -0.07 -13.27
C LEU A 23 -0.64 0.56 -11.89
N SER A 24 -0.99 1.86 -11.90
CA SER A 24 -1.53 2.52 -10.73
C SER A 24 -2.91 1.90 -10.48
N ALA A 25 -2.98 1.04 -9.47
CA ALA A 25 -4.24 0.54 -8.97
C ALA A 25 -4.71 1.48 -7.87
N VAL A 26 -5.94 1.98 -7.98
CA VAL A 26 -6.61 2.69 -6.89
C VAL A 26 -6.91 1.64 -5.84
N VAL A 27 -6.17 1.67 -4.73
CA VAL A 27 -6.42 0.82 -3.57
C VAL A 27 -7.27 1.59 -2.57
N THR A 28 -8.46 1.08 -2.30
CA THR A 28 -9.36 1.61 -1.27
C THR A 28 -9.19 0.78 0.00
N LEU A 29 -8.90 1.45 1.10
CA LEU A 29 -8.85 0.84 2.42
C LEU A 29 -10.30 0.65 2.91
N ASP A 30 -10.74 -0.60 3.03
CA ASP A 30 -12.13 -0.94 3.35
C ASP A 30 -12.35 -1.19 4.85
N SER A 31 -11.43 -1.92 5.49
CA SER A 31 -11.46 -2.16 6.94
C SER A 31 -10.07 -2.34 7.54
N ILE A 32 -9.97 -2.08 8.85
CA ILE A 32 -8.74 -2.29 9.65
C ILE A 32 -9.10 -3.04 10.94
N GLU A 33 -8.28 -4.01 11.31
CA GLU A 33 -8.34 -4.68 12.61
C GLU A 33 -6.94 -4.81 13.24
N ILE A 34 -6.83 -4.45 14.51
CA ILE A 34 -5.58 -4.63 15.29
C ILE A 34 -5.70 -5.91 16.12
N TYR A 35 -5.02 -7.00 15.72
CA TYR A 35 -5.07 -8.27 16.46
C TYR A 35 -4.20 -8.32 17.71
N ARG A 36 -3.10 -7.57 17.74
CA ARG A 36 -2.13 -7.66 18.84
C ARG A 36 -1.49 -6.31 19.12
N THR A 37 -1.54 -5.89 20.38
CA THR A 37 -0.75 -4.78 20.89
C THR A 37 0.33 -5.35 21.83
N HIS A 38 1.54 -4.79 21.76
CA HIS A 38 2.63 -5.24 22.63
C HIS A 38 2.47 -4.65 24.03
N GLU A 39 2.26 -5.51 25.01
CA GLU A 39 2.05 -5.20 26.43
C GLU A 39 3.17 -4.35 27.06
N LEU A 40 4.41 -4.49 26.58
CA LEU A 40 5.57 -3.72 27.04
C LEU A 40 5.40 -2.21 26.80
N LEU A 41 4.58 -1.83 25.83
CA LEU A 41 4.29 -0.46 25.43
C LEU A 41 2.89 -0.01 25.85
N LYS A 42 2.29 -0.61 26.90
CA LYS A 42 0.94 -0.27 27.38
C LYS A 42 0.68 1.22 27.65
N SER A 43 1.72 2.00 28.00
CA SER A 43 1.61 3.47 28.16
C SER A 43 1.70 4.24 26.85
N VAL A 44 2.14 3.62 25.75
CA VAL A 44 2.28 4.25 24.45
C VAL A 44 1.06 3.90 23.62
N LYS A 45 0.25 4.91 23.30
CA LYS A 45 -0.88 4.73 22.39
C LYS A 45 -0.35 4.31 21.01
N PRO A 46 -0.92 3.30 20.35
CA PRO A 46 -0.54 2.95 18.99
C PRO A 46 -0.82 4.13 18.07
N ASP A 47 0.14 4.44 17.19
CA ASP A 47 -0.02 5.42 16.11
C ASP A 47 -0.17 4.64 14.80
N VAL A 48 -1.35 4.73 14.21
CA VAL A 48 -1.71 4.07 12.96
C VAL A 48 -1.77 5.15 11.89
N TYR A 49 -1.06 4.94 10.78
CA TYR A 49 -1.07 5.85 9.64
C TYR A 49 -1.10 5.08 8.33
N PHE A 50 -1.67 5.72 7.31
CA PHE A 50 -1.65 5.24 5.94
C PHE A 50 -0.71 6.11 5.10
N GLN A 51 0.10 5.49 4.24
CA GLN A 51 1.04 6.19 3.38
C GLN A 51 1.09 5.55 1.99
N CYS A 52 0.55 6.25 0.99
CA CYS A 52 0.76 5.92 -0.42
C CYS A 52 2.11 6.44 -0.92
N LYS A 53 2.68 5.77 -1.94
CA LYS A 53 3.99 6.12 -2.48
C LYS A 53 3.96 7.52 -3.12
N GLY A 54 4.66 8.47 -2.50
CA GLY A 54 4.72 9.86 -2.96
C GLY A 54 3.66 10.78 -2.33
N GLU A 55 2.81 10.25 -1.45
CA GLU A 55 1.81 11.02 -0.71
C GLU A 55 2.22 11.22 0.75
N ASN A 56 1.57 12.20 1.39
CA ASN A 56 1.75 12.47 2.82
C ASN A 56 1.13 11.35 3.67
N ARG A 57 1.69 11.19 4.87
CA ARG A 57 1.14 10.27 5.86
C ARG A 57 -0.19 10.79 6.36
N THR A 58 -1.22 9.97 6.23
CA THR A 58 -2.54 10.23 6.80
C THR A 58 -2.63 9.49 8.13
N HIS A 59 -2.65 10.23 9.24
CA HIS A 59 -2.78 9.65 10.57
C HIS A 59 -4.22 9.26 10.84
N LEU A 60 -4.40 8.10 11.48
CA LEU A 60 -5.70 7.52 11.82
C LEU A 60 -5.85 7.51 13.36
N PRO A 61 -6.15 8.68 13.98
CA PRO A 61 -6.20 8.78 15.43
C PRO A 61 -7.38 8.01 16.04
N ASP A 62 -8.37 7.61 15.26
CA ASP A 62 -9.55 6.89 15.74
C ASP A 62 -9.28 5.39 15.94
N VAL A 63 -8.32 4.82 15.20
CA VAL A 63 -8.00 3.39 15.20
C VAL A 63 -6.99 3.08 16.30
N LYS A 64 -7.47 2.65 17.47
CA LYS A 64 -6.61 2.48 18.67
C LYS A 64 -6.79 1.17 19.42
N LYS A 65 -7.96 0.53 19.34
CA LYS A 65 -8.25 -0.63 20.18
C LYS A 65 -7.96 -1.92 19.41
N ALA A 66 -7.51 -2.91 20.17
CA ALA A 66 -7.29 -4.25 19.64
C ALA A 66 -8.62 -5.02 19.58
N ASN A 67 -8.74 -5.94 18.62
CA ASN A 67 -9.89 -6.80 18.39
C ASN A 67 -11.20 -6.03 18.12
N GLU A 68 -11.09 -4.82 17.58
CA GLU A 68 -12.22 -4.07 17.02
C GLU A 68 -12.03 -3.97 15.50
N LEU A 69 -13.09 -4.25 14.75
CA LEU A 69 -13.16 -4.05 13.31
C LEU A 69 -13.58 -2.60 13.04
N TYR A 70 -12.70 -1.85 12.38
CA TYR A 70 -12.97 -0.49 11.91
C TYR A 70 -13.33 -0.54 10.42
N GLU A 71 -14.58 -0.27 10.08
CA GLU A 71 -15.07 -0.22 8.69
C GLU A 71 -15.02 1.20 8.14
N PHE A 72 -14.63 1.34 6.87
CA PHE A 72 -14.61 2.62 6.19
C PHE A 72 -16.02 3.01 5.74
N ARG A 73 -16.58 4.09 6.31
CA ARG A 73 -17.92 4.59 5.96
C ARG A 73 -17.93 5.65 4.86
N GLY A 74 -16.80 5.90 4.19
CA GLY A 74 -16.67 6.97 3.18
C GLY A 74 -16.42 8.37 3.77
N GLU A 75 -16.24 8.48 5.08
CA GLU A 75 -15.81 9.68 5.80
C GLU A 75 -14.37 9.48 6.34
N GLU A 76 -13.62 10.57 6.55
CA GLU A 76 -12.24 10.49 7.07
C GLU A 76 -12.15 9.97 8.52
N SER A 77 -13.28 9.79 9.20
CA SER A 77 -13.34 9.26 10.57
C SER A 77 -13.67 7.78 10.58
N TRP A 78 -12.91 7.02 11.37
CA TRP A 78 -13.01 5.56 11.46
C TRP A 78 -13.77 5.13 12.73
N GLN A 79 -14.81 5.89 13.08
CA GLN A 79 -15.60 5.64 14.28
C GLN A 79 -16.69 4.59 13.99
N VAL A 80 -16.80 3.61 14.89
CA VAL A 80 -17.80 2.54 14.84
C VAL A 80 -19.20 3.09 15.12
#